data_AF-A0AAN1WHI6-F1
#
_entry.id   AF-A0AAN1WHI6-F1
#
_cell.length_a   1.000
_cell.length_b   1.000
_cell.length_c   1.000
_cell.angle_alpha   90.00
_cell.angle_beta   90.00
_cell.angle_gamma   90.00
#
_symmetry.space_group_name_H-M   'P 1'
#
loop_
_entity.id
_entity.type
_entity.pdbx_description
1 polymer ?
#
loop_
_entity_poly.entity_id
_entity_poly.type
_entity_poly.pdbx_seq_one_letter_code
_entity_poly.pdbx_strand_id
1 'polypeptide(L)'
;MKLIGPVLLMSLTAACSNTDGGLSISDVEKNGFKKENQQLYQMVGAIDGWSGIWEGEIVEVYQFEDSSSVKLEYFETITDSGNISNWKDKCQFKNLYLISKGNRACLALNNIKI
;
A
#
# COMPACT_ATOMS: atom_id res chain seq x y z
N MET A 1 -26.08 -55.42 -8.69
CA MET A 1 -26.09 -54.65 -7.43
C MET A 1 -25.31 -53.38 -7.67
N LYS A 2 -25.99 -52.23 -7.76
CA LYS A 2 -25.39 -50.90 -8.02
C LYS A 2 -25.17 -50.20 -6.68
N LEU A 3 -23.96 -49.70 -6.43
CA LEU A 3 -23.70 -48.66 -5.43
C LEU A 3 -22.77 -47.64 -6.09
N ILE A 4 -23.37 -46.59 -6.65
CA ILE A 4 -22.67 -45.35 -7.02
C ILE A 4 -22.84 -44.45 -5.80
N GLY A 5 -21.80 -44.37 -4.96
CA GLY A 5 -21.76 -43.43 -3.85
C GLY A 5 -21.44 -42.02 -4.36
N PRO A 6 -22.14 -40.98 -3.90
CA PRO A 6 -21.85 -39.62 -4.35
C PRO A 6 -20.52 -39.18 -3.73
N VAL A 7 -19.54 -38.87 -4.57
CA VAL A 7 -18.33 -38.14 -4.17
C VAL A 7 -18.79 -36.74 -3.79
N LEU A 8 -18.88 -36.49 -2.48
CA LEU A 8 -19.17 -35.18 -1.92
C LEU A 8 -17.95 -34.28 -2.17
N LEU A 9 -17.97 -33.57 -3.29
CA LEU A 9 -16.99 -32.54 -3.61
C LEU A 9 -17.25 -31.35 -2.68
N MET A 10 -16.56 -31.30 -1.54
CA MET A 10 -16.56 -30.14 -0.65
C MET A 10 -15.81 -28.99 -1.33
N SER A 11 -16.56 -28.16 -2.05
CA SER A 11 -16.11 -26.85 -2.51
C SER A 11 -15.86 -25.96 -1.30
N LEU A 12 -14.59 -25.86 -0.87
CA LEU A 12 -14.14 -24.81 0.03
C LEU A 12 -14.23 -23.48 -0.72
N THR A 13 -15.42 -22.89 -0.77
CA THR A 13 -15.55 -21.47 -1.08
C THR A 13 -14.95 -20.72 0.11
N ALA A 14 -13.66 -20.42 0.02
CA ALA A 14 -13.06 -19.38 0.84
C ALA A 14 -13.85 -18.10 0.54
N ALA A 15 -14.80 -17.78 1.40
CA ALA A 15 -15.42 -16.47 1.43
C ALA A 15 -14.29 -15.51 1.78
N CYS A 16 -13.74 -14.82 0.77
CA CYS A 16 -12.98 -13.61 1.00
C CYS A 16 -13.95 -12.62 1.63
N SER A 17 -13.94 -12.54 2.95
CA SER A 17 -14.62 -11.49 3.68
C SER A 17 -14.06 -10.17 3.20
N ASN A 18 -14.83 -9.45 2.38
CA ASN A 18 -14.64 -8.03 2.15
C ASN A 18 -15.10 -7.31 3.43
N THR A 19 -14.31 -7.44 4.50
CA THR A 19 -14.20 -6.34 5.48
C THR A 19 -13.72 -5.12 4.71
N ASP A 20 -14.21 -3.92 5.03
CA ASP A 20 -13.78 -2.62 4.47
C ASP A 20 -12.25 -2.45 4.58
N GLY A 21 -11.53 -3.16 3.72
CA GLY A 21 -10.18 -3.61 3.97
C GLY A 21 -9.22 -2.50 3.63
N GLY A 22 -8.18 -2.38 4.45
CA GLY A 22 -6.99 -1.65 4.06
C GLY A 22 -6.51 -2.10 2.68
N LEU A 23 -5.84 -1.20 1.98
CA LEU A 23 -5.15 -1.50 0.74
C LEU A 23 -3.83 -2.20 1.04
N SER A 24 -3.46 -3.09 0.13
CA SER A 24 -2.15 -3.71 0.10
C SER A 24 -1.20 -2.97 -0.85
N ILE A 25 0.11 -3.17 -0.70
CA ILE A 25 1.09 -2.75 -1.71
C ILE A 25 0.75 -3.34 -3.09
N SER A 26 0.22 -4.57 -3.14
CA SER A 26 -0.20 -5.19 -4.41
C SER A 26 -1.35 -4.45 -5.09
N ASP A 27 -2.19 -3.72 -4.35
CA ASP A 27 -3.26 -2.92 -4.95
C ASP A 27 -2.71 -1.65 -5.62
N VAL A 28 -1.67 -1.04 -5.04
CA VAL A 28 -0.98 0.07 -5.71
C VAL A 28 -0.16 -0.40 -6.91
N GLU A 29 0.42 -1.61 -6.87
CA GLU A 29 1.12 -2.21 -8.01
C GLU A 29 0.18 -2.42 -9.21
N LYS A 30 -1.04 -2.91 -8.98
CA LYS A 30 -2.08 -3.03 -10.01
C LYS A 30 -2.46 -1.66 -10.62
N ASN A 31 -2.26 -0.58 -9.89
CA ASN A 31 -2.54 0.80 -10.31
C ASN A 31 -1.29 1.53 -10.85
N GLY A 32 -0.21 0.79 -11.15
CA GLY A 32 0.94 1.31 -11.89
C GLY A 32 2.17 1.65 -11.04
N PHE A 33 2.14 1.42 -9.73
CA PHE A 33 3.35 1.47 -8.92
C PHE A 33 4.32 0.35 -9.32
N LYS A 34 5.59 0.70 -9.54
CA LYS A 34 6.67 -0.25 -9.84
C LYS A 34 7.63 -0.31 -8.67
N LYS A 35 7.63 -1.41 -7.92
CA LYS A 35 8.56 -1.64 -6.81
C LYS A 35 10.01 -1.71 -7.30
N GLU A 36 10.91 -1.12 -6.52
CA GLU A 36 12.34 -1.21 -6.74
C GLU A 36 13.06 -1.77 -5.50
N ASN A 37 13.06 -1.03 -4.39
CA ASN A 37 13.80 -1.39 -3.19
C ASN A 37 12.88 -1.47 -1.97
N GLN A 38 13.03 -2.53 -1.17
CA GLN A 38 12.36 -2.64 0.12
C GLN A 38 12.93 -1.60 1.09
N GLN A 39 12.06 -0.91 1.82
CA GLN A 39 12.44 0.04 2.86
C GLN A 39 12.54 -0.63 4.23
N LEU A 40 13.21 0.04 5.18
CA LEU A 40 13.24 -0.36 6.59
C LEU A 40 11.92 0.04 7.30
N TYR A 41 10.81 -0.45 6.77
CA TYR A 41 9.45 0.00 7.08
C TYR A 41 9.05 -0.21 8.56
N GLN A 42 9.67 -1.16 9.25
CA GLN A 42 9.40 -1.41 10.67
C GLN A 42 9.80 -0.22 11.55
N MET A 43 10.78 0.59 11.13
CA MET A 43 11.20 1.77 11.89
C MET A 43 10.09 2.82 12.00
N VAL A 44 9.22 2.89 11.00
CA VAL A 44 8.07 3.80 10.98
C VAL A 44 6.77 3.12 11.45
N GLY A 45 6.83 1.87 11.89
CA GLY A 45 5.66 1.11 12.36
C GLY A 45 4.76 0.57 11.25
N ALA A 46 5.23 0.56 10.00
CA ALA A 46 4.53 -0.06 8.89
C ALA A 46 4.69 -1.59 8.92
N ILE A 47 3.82 -2.30 8.21
CA ILE A 47 3.84 -3.76 8.01
C ILE A 47 4.44 -4.16 6.66
N ASP A 48 4.53 -3.23 5.70
CA ASP A 48 5.29 -3.36 4.46
C ASP A 48 5.70 -1.95 3.97
N GLY A 49 6.74 -1.85 3.15
CA GLY A 49 7.13 -0.57 2.57
C GLY A 49 8.20 -0.66 1.51
N TRP A 50 7.96 0.02 0.39
CA TRP A 50 8.79 -0.05 -0.81
C TRP A 50 9.03 1.32 -1.40
N SER A 51 10.25 1.56 -1.91
CA SER A 51 10.50 2.62 -2.86
C SER A 51 10.27 2.13 -4.28
N GLY A 52 10.02 3.06 -5.19
CA GLY A 52 9.97 2.77 -6.60
C GLY A 52 9.45 3.94 -7.42
N ILE A 53 8.83 3.62 -8.56
CA ILE A 53 8.32 4.62 -9.50
C ILE A 53 6.81 4.53 -9.61
N TRP A 54 6.12 5.66 -9.49
CA TRP A 54 4.68 5.79 -9.79
C TRP A 54 4.39 7.15 -10.44
N GLU A 55 3.58 7.18 -11.50
CA GLU A 55 3.31 8.40 -12.28
C GLU A 55 4.59 9.13 -12.76
N GLY A 56 5.66 8.36 -12.99
CA GLY A 56 6.97 8.89 -13.38
C GLY A 56 7.73 9.61 -12.24
N GLU A 57 7.31 9.44 -11.00
CA GLU A 57 7.92 10.03 -9.81
C GLU A 57 8.57 8.95 -8.94
N ILE A 58 9.69 9.31 -8.30
CA ILE A 58 10.28 8.48 -7.24
C ILE A 58 9.41 8.63 -6.01
N VAL A 59 8.93 7.50 -5.48
CA VAL A 59 8.05 7.42 -4.32
C VAL A 59 8.54 6.40 -3.31
N GLU A 60 8.11 6.56 -2.07
CA GLU A 60 8.05 5.46 -1.10
C GLU A 60 6.58 5.29 -0.67
N VAL A 61 6.14 4.03 -0.61
CA VAL A 61 4.79 3.65 -0.18
C VAL A 61 4.93 2.72 1.01
N TYR A 62 4.25 3.06 2.10
CA TYR A 62 4.22 2.33 3.36
C TYR A 62 2.81 1.82 3.62
N GLN A 63 2.69 0.54 3.94
CA GLN A 63 1.43 -0.08 4.34
C GLN A 63 1.40 -0.26 5.85
N PHE A 64 0.31 0.16 6.48
CA PHE A 64 0.06 0.01 7.91
C PHE A 64 -1.09 -0.98 8.15
N GLU A 65 -1.25 -1.41 9.41
CA GLU A 65 -2.37 -2.26 9.80
C GLU A 65 -3.72 -1.57 9.56
N ASP A 66 -3.80 -0.28 9.91
CA ASP A 66 -4.95 0.59 9.66
C ASP A 66 -4.52 2.05 9.45
N SER A 67 -5.48 2.93 9.16
CA SER A 67 -5.22 4.37 8.95
C SER A 67 -4.73 5.11 10.20
N SER A 68 -5.11 4.64 11.39
CA SER A 68 -4.73 5.27 12.66
C SER A 68 -3.32 4.86 13.14
N SER A 69 -2.77 3.79 12.57
CA SER A 69 -1.43 3.26 12.88
C SER A 69 -0.29 4.07 12.26
N VAL A 70 -0.58 5.04 11.39
CA VAL A 70 0.42 5.90 10.77
C VAL A 70 1.03 6.84 11.80
N LYS A 71 2.33 6.70 12.07
CA LYS A 71 3.08 7.60 12.95
C LYS A 71 3.53 8.85 12.19
N LEU A 72 2.62 9.83 12.08
CA LEU A 72 2.84 11.05 11.27
C LEU A 72 4.11 11.82 11.66
N GLU A 73 4.49 11.80 12.94
CA GLU A 73 5.73 12.41 13.46
C GLU A 73 7.00 12.01 12.69
N TYR A 74 7.08 10.80 12.14
CA TYR A 74 8.22 10.35 11.32
C TYR A 74 8.27 11.03 9.95
N PHE A 75 7.13 11.51 9.47
CA PHE A 75 6.95 12.10 8.14
C PHE A 75 6.72 13.60 8.18
N GLU A 76 6.60 14.23 9.34
CA GLU A 76 6.28 15.66 9.45
C GLU A 76 7.34 16.53 8.76
N THR A 77 8.62 16.20 8.96
CA THR A 77 9.73 17.05 8.49
C THR A 77 10.32 16.62 7.14
N ILE A 78 9.83 15.52 6.56
CA ILE A 78 10.45 14.96 5.35
C ILE A 78 10.23 15.83 4.10
N THR A 79 9.21 16.69 4.14
CA THR A 79 8.85 17.64 3.07
C THR A 79 9.24 19.09 3.39
N ASP A 80 9.89 19.34 4.53
CA ASP A 80 10.22 20.70 4.95
C ASP A 80 11.32 21.30 4.06
N SER A 81 11.30 22.63 3.90
CA SER A 81 12.31 23.33 3.12
C SER A 81 13.71 23.15 3.74
N GLY A 82 14.67 22.67 2.95
CA GLY A 82 16.04 22.39 3.40
C GLY A 82 16.29 20.95 3.86
N ASN A 83 15.28 20.08 3.82
CA ASN A 83 15.44 18.64 3.98
C ASN A 83 16.40 18.06 2.92
N ILE A 84 17.40 17.27 3.34
CA ILE A 84 18.43 16.66 2.47
C ILE A 84 17.81 15.67 1.46
N SER A 85 16.72 15.03 1.86
CA SER A 85 16.02 14.01 1.08
C SER A 85 15.18 14.60 -0.07
N ASN A 86 14.90 15.91 -0.11
CA ASN A 86 14.14 16.58 -1.19
C ASN A 86 12.77 15.94 -1.53
N TRP A 87 12.03 15.40 -0.55
CA TRP A 87 10.63 14.99 -0.79
C TRP A 87 9.75 16.22 -1.00
N LYS A 88 8.83 16.12 -1.97
CA LYS A 88 7.98 17.25 -2.39
C LYS A 88 6.54 17.13 -1.93
N ASP A 89 6.04 15.91 -1.75
CA ASP A 89 4.65 15.67 -1.37
C ASP A 89 4.55 14.45 -0.46
N LYS A 90 3.51 14.43 0.36
CA LYS A 90 3.14 13.30 1.21
C LYS A 90 1.64 13.23 1.38
N CYS A 91 1.10 12.02 1.40
CA CYS A 91 -0.33 11.81 1.50
C CYS A 91 -0.64 10.45 2.14
N GLN A 92 -1.83 10.38 2.72
CA GLN A 92 -2.37 9.15 3.27
C GLN A 92 -3.68 8.80 2.56
N PHE A 93 -3.84 7.53 2.20
CA PHE A 93 -5.10 6.99 1.71
C PHE A 93 -5.36 5.64 2.37
N LYS A 94 -6.44 5.54 3.15
CA LYS A 94 -6.70 4.40 4.04
C LYS A 94 -5.46 4.14 4.93
N ASN A 95 -4.95 2.91 4.93
CA ASN A 95 -3.78 2.44 5.65
C ASN A 95 -2.46 2.59 4.86
N LEU A 96 -2.47 3.27 3.70
CA LEU A 96 -1.26 3.55 2.94
C LEU A 96 -0.79 4.97 3.19
N TYR A 97 0.51 5.14 3.39
CA TYR A 97 1.20 6.42 3.43
C TYR A 97 2.20 6.50 2.29
N LEU A 98 2.17 7.58 1.51
CA LEU A 98 3.05 7.78 0.37
C LEU A 98 3.80 9.09 0.51
N ILE A 99 5.07 9.06 0.12
CA ILE A 99 5.91 10.24 -0.01
C ILE A 99 6.48 10.27 -1.43
N SER A 100 6.52 11.43 -2.07
CA SER A 100 6.90 11.58 -3.48
C SER A 100 7.91 12.69 -3.72
N LYS A 101 8.80 12.50 -4.70
CA LYS A 101 9.67 13.56 -5.25
C LYS A 101 8.93 14.50 -6.22
N GLY A 102 7.66 14.23 -6.51
CA GLY A 102 6.75 15.11 -7.23
C GLY A 102 5.39 15.21 -6.53
N ASN A 103 4.34 15.55 -7.27
CA ASN A 103 2.98 15.77 -6.74
C ASN A 103 1.89 14.94 -7.44
N ARG A 104 2.26 14.12 -8.44
CA ARG A 104 1.29 13.29 -9.18
C ARG A 104 0.99 11.97 -8.48
N ALA A 105 1.97 11.39 -7.79
CA ALA A 105 1.78 10.11 -7.12
C ALA A 105 0.71 10.17 -6.01
N CYS A 106 0.62 11.29 -5.28
CA CYS A 106 -0.44 11.48 -4.29
C CYS A 106 -1.82 11.64 -4.92
N LEU A 107 -1.92 12.24 -6.10
CA LEU A 107 -3.16 12.27 -6.87
C LEU A 107 -3.55 10.86 -7.35
N ALA A 108 -2.59 10.06 -7.81
CA ALA A 108 -2.84 8.68 -8.21
C ALA A 108 -3.30 7.80 -7.05
N LEU A 109 -2.66 7.91 -5.88
CA LEU A 109 -3.01 7.16 -4.67
C LEU A 109 -4.47 7.39 -4.25
N ASN A 110 -4.93 8.64 -4.26
CA ASN A 110 -6.30 8.99 -3.92
C ASN A 110 -7.34 8.54 -4.97
N ASN A 111 -6.90 8.11 -6.15
CA ASN A 111 -7.74 7.67 -7.26
C ASN A 111 -7.58 6.18 -7.61
N ILE A 112 -6.97 5.39 -6.71
CA ILE A 112 -6.85 3.94 -6.88
C ILE A 112 -8.23 3.31 -7.11
N LYS A 113 -8.29 2.42 -8.10
CA LYS A 113 -9.46 1.55 -8.33
C LYS A 113 -9.27 0.26 -7.53
N ILE A 114 -10.26 -0.04 -6.69
CA ILE A 114 -10.33 -1.22 -5.81
C ILE A 114 -11.24 -2.26 -6.45
#